data_AF-A0A1H3UP12-F1
#
_entry.id   AF-A0A1H3UP12-F1
#
_cell.length_a   1.000
_cell.length_b   1.000
_cell.length_c   1.000
_cell.angle_alpha   90.00
_cell.angle_beta   90.00
_cell.angle_gamma   90.00
#
_symmetry.space_group_name_H-M   'P 1'
#
loop_
_entity.id
_entity.type
_entity.pdbx_description
1 polymer ?
#
loop_
_entity_poly.entity_id
_entity_poly.type
_entity_poly.pdbx_seq_one_letter_code
_entity_poly.pdbx_strand_id
1 'polypeptide(L)'
;MGEATDKHEGPSAEELARRTEWFEQYAEALNVRSVVIEEGSGPHACPCCRHPTLDGRGQFEICFVCAWEDDGQDDEDADTVRGGPNGSMSLTDARHAYAERPVSLADARRAHAERQARWESRRRR
;
A
#
# COMPACT_ATOMS: atom_id res chain seq x y z
N MET A 1 -41.69 -8.59 22.08
CA MET A 1 -40.24 -8.45 21.98
C MET A 1 -39.98 -7.58 20.78
N GLY A 2 -39.69 -6.29 20.99
CA GLY A 2 -39.49 -5.33 19.91
C GLY A 2 -38.13 -5.56 19.28
N GLU A 3 -38.12 -5.93 18.01
CA GLU A 3 -36.92 -6.10 17.21
C GLU A 3 -36.37 -4.71 16.89
N ALA A 4 -35.33 -4.30 17.63
CA ALA A 4 -34.59 -3.10 17.31
C ALA A 4 -33.84 -3.33 16.00
N THR A 5 -34.40 -2.80 14.91
CA THR A 5 -33.67 -2.66 13.65
C THR A 5 -32.58 -1.64 13.89
N ASP A 6 -31.35 -2.12 14.06
CA ASP A 6 -30.14 -1.32 14.02
C ASP A 6 -30.02 -0.69 12.64
N LYS A 7 -30.65 0.48 12.48
CA LYS A 7 -30.53 1.28 11.26
C LYS A 7 -29.15 1.91 11.32
N HIS A 8 -28.17 1.26 10.72
CA HIS A 8 -26.91 1.91 10.40
C HIS A 8 -27.22 3.09 9.46
N GLU A 9 -27.34 4.28 10.05
CA GLU A 9 -27.46 5.52 9.32
C GLU A 9 -26.16 5.71 8.51
N GLY A 10 -26.29 6.03 7.23
CA GLY A 10 -25.15 6.19 6.33
C GLY A 10 -24.23 7.34 6.77
N PRO A 11 -23.09 7.54 6.08
CA PRO A 11 -22.19 8.65 6.37
C PRO A 11 -22.92 10.00 6.25
N SER A 12 -22.59 10.93 7.14
CA SER A 12 -23.10 12.30 7.08
C SER A 12 -22.65 13.01 5.81
N ALA A 13 -23.33 14.11 5.45
CA ALA A 13 -22.91 14.94 4.33
C ALA A 13 -21.48 15.49 4.49
N GLU A 14 -21.08 15.81 5.73
CA GLU A 14 -19.72 16.26 6.06
C GLU A 14 -18.68 15.15 5.85
N GLU A 15 -19.00 13.92 6.28
CA GLU A 15 -18.14 12.75 6.05
C GLU A 15 -17.99 12.46 4.55
N LEU A 16 -19.08 12.56 3.79
CA LEU A 16 -19.04 12.41 2.33
C LEU A 16 -18.19 13.50 1.67
N ALA A 17 -18.32 14.76 2.11
CA ALA A 17 -17.50 15.86 1.59
C ALA A 17 -16.00 15.61 1.82
N ARG A 18 -15.62 15.18 3.02
CA ARG A 18 -14.23 14.83 3.35
C ARG A 18 -13.69 13.67 2.51
N ARG A 19 -14.52 12.65 2.24
CA ARG A 19 -14.12 11.51 1.39
C ARG A 19 -13.91 11.94 -0.06
N THR A 20 -14.77 12.83 -0.57
CA THR A 20 -14.62 13.39 -1.92
C THR A 20 -13.35 14.21 -2.03
N GLU A 21 -13.09 15.10 -1.06
CA GLU A 21 -11.86 15.89 -1.03
C GLU A 21 -10.61 15.01 -0.98
N TRP A 22 -10.59 13.99 -0.11
CA TRP A 22 -9.49 13.03 -0.08
C TRP A 22 -9.31 12.31 -1.43
N PHE A 23 -10.40 11.85 -2.05
CA PHE A 23 -10.33 11.16 -3.33
C PHE A 23 -9.77 12.05 -4.44
N GLU A 24 -10.17 13.33 -4.49
CA GLU A 24 -9.65 14.29 -5.46
C GLU A 24 -8.15 14.54 -5.27
N GLN A 25 -7.71 14.75 -4.03
CA GLN A 25 -6.29 14.92 -3.70
C GLN A 25 -5.47 13.67 -4.04
N TYR A 26 -6.01 12.48 -3.75
CA TYR A 26 -5.37 11.21 -4.06
C TYR A 26 -5.24 11.02 -5.58
N ALA A 27 -6.32 11.27 -6.34
CA ALA A 27 -6.31 11.19 -7.80
C ALA A 27 -5.33 12.19 -8.41
N GLU A 28 -5.24 13.41 -7.89
CA GLU A 28 -4.23 14.39 -8.31
C GLU A 28 -2.81 13.89 -8.04
N ALA A 29 -2.55 13.33 -6.85
CA ALA A 29 -1.24 12.76 -6.51
C ALA A 29 -0.83 11.68 -7.52
N LEU A 30 -1.76 10.77 -7.88
CA LEU A 30 -1.50 9.72 -8.87
C LEU A 30 -1.21 10.28 -10.27
N ASN A 31 -1.90 11.36 -10.66
CA ASN A 31 -1.76 11.92 -12.01
C ASN A 31 -0.53 12.82 -12.19
N VAL A 32 -0.06 13.47 -11.12
CA VAL A 32 0.94 14.54 -11.20
C VAL A 32 2.24 14.20 -10.47
N ARG A 33 2.18 13.33 -9.45
CA ARG A 33 3.29 13.10 -8.50
C ARG A 33 3.64 11.62 -8.32
N SER A 34 3.24 10.74 -9.23
CA SER A 34 3.61 9.33 -9.18
C SER A 34 4.81 9.02 -10.08
N VAL A 35 5.79 8.33 -9.51
CA VAL A 35 6.89 7.70 -10.25
C VAL A 35 6.37 6.40 -10.83
N VAL A 36 6.27 6.35 -12.16
CA VAL A 36 5.78 5.18 -12.91
C VAL A 36 6.89 4.61 -13.78
N ILE A 37 7.13 3.31 -13.65
CA ILE A 37 8.04 2.54 -14.50
C ILE A 37 7.33 1.25 -14.88
N GLU A 38 7.30 0.95 -16.18
CA GLU A 38 6.62 -0.21 -16.72
C GLU A 38 7.25 -1.53 -16.27
N GLU A 39 6.41 -2.57 -16.19
CA GLU A 39 6.84 -3.92 -15.89
C GLU A 39 7.83 -4.46 -16.93
N GLY A 40 8.65 -5.43 -16.51
CA GLY A 40 9.51 -6.20 -17.43
C GLY A 40 10.89 -5.61 -17.67
N SER A 41 11.26 -4.52 -17.00
CA SER A 41 12.64 -3.99 -17.01
C SER A 41 13.56 -4.62 -15.93
N GLY A 42 13.02 -5.59 -15.18
CA GLY A 42 13.67 -6.22 -14.03
C GLY A 42 13.11 -5.69 -12.70
N PRO A 43 13.51 -6.28 -11.56
CA PRO A 43 12.91 -5.91 -10.29
C PRO A 43 13.35 -4.52 -9.83
N HIS A 44 12.38 -3.68 -9.46
CA HIS A 44 12.56 -2.33 -8.98
C HIS A 44 12.61 -2.25 -7.45
N ALA A 45 13.39 -1.29 -6.96
CA ALA A 45 13.51 -1.03 -5.53
C ALA A 45 12.21 -0.43 -4.98
N CYS A 46 11.68 -1.04 -3.92
CA CYS A 46 10.58 -0.48 -3.16
C CYS A 46 10.96 0.91 -2.59
N PRO A 47 10.11 1.93 -2.69
CA PRO A 47 10.44 3.27 -2.18
C PRO A 47 10.60 3.31 -0.66
N CYS A 48 10.00 2.35 0.06
CA CYS A 48 10.10 2.22 1.51
C CYS A 48 11.41 1.50 1.91
N CYS A 49 11.53 0.20 1.62
CA CYS A 49 12.63 -0.63 2.13
C CYS A 49 13.85 -0.76 1.21
N ARG A 50 13.77 -0.21 -0.01
CA ARG A 50 14.82 -0.22 -1.05
C ARG A 50 15.22 -1.61 -1.58
N HIS A 51 14.57 -2.69 -1.15
CA HIS A 51 14.78 -4.01 -1.75
C HIS A 51 14.14 -4.11 -3.15
N PRO A 52 14.76 -4.85 -4.09
CA PRO A 52 14.23 -5.06 -5.44
C PRO A 52 13.09 -6.09 -5.42
N THR A 53 11.87 -5.61 -5.20
CA THR A 53 10.69 -6.46 -4.93
C THR A 53 9.50 -6.20 -5.83
N LEU A 54 9.56 -5.17 -6.66
CA LEU A 54 8.45 -4.73 -7.49
C LEU A 54 8.76 -5.06 -8.95
N ASP A 55 7.78 -5.53 -9.72
CA ASP A 55 7.97 -5.83 -11.13
C ASP A 55 7.88 -4.55 -11.99
N GLY A 56 7.16 -3.53 -11.52
CA GLY A 56 7.16 -2.14 -12.02
C GLY A 56 7.23 -1.09 -10.89
N ARG A 57 7.17 0.21 -11.24
CA ARG A 57 6.92 1.30 -10.27
C ARG A 57 5.56 1.94 -10.53
N GLY A 58 4.86 2.31 -9.46
CA GLY A 58 3.54 2.93 -9.50
C GLY A 58 2.43 1.98 -9.99
N GLN A 59 2.65 0.67 -9.89
CA GLN A 59 1.73 -0.37 -10.37
C GLN A 59 0.83 -0.95 -9.25
N PHE A 60 0.76 -0.28 -8.10
CA PHE A 60 -0.02 -0.71 -6.93
C PHE A 60 0.40 -2.09 -6.40
N GLU A 61 1.66 -2.48 -6.64
CA GLU A 61 2.22 -3.71 -6.09
C GLU A 61 2.54 -3.56 -4.60
N ILE A 62 2.23 -4.58 -3.81
CA ILE A 62 2.56 -4.62 -2.38
C ILE A 62 3.91 -5.30 -2.18
N CYS A 63 4.89 -4.56 -1.65
CA CYS A 63 6.21 -5.08 -1.34
C CYS A 63 6.14 -6.23 -0.33
N PHE A 64 6.55 -7.44 -0.72
CA PHE A 64 6.51 -8.61 0.18
C PHE A 64 7.50 -8.55 1.36
N VAL A 65 8.40 -7.55 1.38
CA VAL A 65 9.37 -7.32 2.47
C VAL A 65 8.77 -6.41 3.54
N CYS A 66 8.27 -5.23 3.16
CA CYS A 66 7.83 -4.20 4.10
C CYS A 66 6.32 -3.93 4.11
N ALA A 67 5.56 -4.59 3.22
CA ALA A 67 4.12 -4.44 3.04
C ALA A 67 3.62 -3.06 2.56
N TRP A 68 4.53 -2.16 2.16
CA TRP A 68 4.17 -0.91 1.48
C TRP A 68 3.61 -1.19 0.08
N GLU A 69 2.48 -0.56 -0.26
CA GLU A 69 1.93 -0.53 -1.62
C GLU A 69 2.59 0.60 -2.43
N ASP A 70 3.11 0.26 -3.61
CA ASP A 70 3.74 1.23 -4.52
C ASP A 70 2.70 1.89 -5.43
N ASP A 71 2.01 2.90 -4.92
CA ASP A 71 1.10 3.80 -5.66
C ASP A 71 1.86 4.88 -6.48
N GLY A 72 3.20 4.81 -6.49
CA GLY A 72 4.10 5.74 -7.16
C GLY A 72 4.62 6.87 -6.27
N GLN A 73 4.29 6.89 -4.97
CA GLN A 73 4.89 7.83 -4.01
C GLN A 73 6.41 7.68 -3.95
N ASP A 74 7.13 8.81 -3.90
CA ASP A 74 8.59 8.81 -3.80
C ASP A 74 9.10 10.02 -3.00
N ASP A 75 10.39 10.33 -3.08
CA ASP A 75 11.06 11.32 -2.24
C ASP A 75 10.42 12.72 -2.26
N GLU A 76 9.85 13.16 -3.39
CA GLU A 76 9.24 14.50 -3.52
C GLU A 76 8.03 14.72 -2.63
N ASP A 77 7.30 13.66 -2.29
CA ASP A 77 6.11 13.76 -1.46
C ASP A 77 6.08 12.72 -0.34
N ALA A 78 7.26 12.27 0.10
CA ALA A 78 7.40 11.19 1.08
C ALA A 78 6.74 11.47 2.44
N ASP A 79 6.64 12.74 2.85
CA ASP A 79 5.99 13.16 4.11
C ASP A 79 4.46 13.25 3.99
N THR A 80 3.91 13.15 2.78
CA THR A 80 2.46 13.19 2.55
C THR A 80 1.84 11.86 2.94
N VAL A 81 0.74 11.89 3.69
CA VAL A 81 -0.11 10.71 3.90
C VAL A 81 -1.08 10.61 2.73
N ARG A 82 -0.79 9.75 1.75
CA ARG A 82 -1.69 9.52 0.60
C ARG A 82 -2.96 8.73 0.98
N GLY A 83 -2.90 7.93 2.04
CA GLY A 83 -4.04 7.12 2.46
C GLY A 83 -4.04 5.75 1.78
N GLY A 84 -5.24 5.31 1.37
CA GLY A 84 -5.41 4.05 0.64
C GLY A 84 -4.93 2.83 1.45
N PRO A 85 -4.38 1.80 0.78
CA PRO A 85 -3.84 0.60 1.43
C PRO A 85 -2.66 0.86 2.39
N ASN A 86 -1.95 1.99 2.24
CA ASN A 86 -0.88 2.42 3.15
C ASN A 86 -1.41 3.09 4.44
N GLY A 87 -2.72 3.33 4.53
CA GLY A 87 -3.39 3.81 5.74
C GLY A 87 -2.96 5.22 6.14
N SER A 88 -2.78 5.46 7.43
CA SER A 88 -2.43 6.79 7.97
C SER A 88 -0.93 7.06 8.00
N MET A 89 -0.11 6.24 7.35
CA MET A 89 1.35 6.40 7.34
C MET A 89 1.80 7.18 6.11
N SER A 90 2.76 8.08 6.30
CA SER A 90 3.56 8.63 5.19
C SER A 90 4.64 7.62 4.77
N LEU A 91 5.22 7.81 3.59
CA LEU A 91 6.37 7.02 3.15
C LEU A 91 7.59 7.24 4.07
N THR A 92 7.76 8.45 4.60
CA THR A 92 8.76 8.76 5.62
C THR A 92 8.55 7.92 6.88
N ASP A 93 7.32 7.84 7.40
CA ASP A 93 7.00 7.01 8.57
C ASP A 93 7.27 5.53 8.30
N ALA A 94 6.93 5.04 7.11
CA ALA A 94 7.17 3.66 6.72
C ALA A 94 8.66 3.33 6.63
N ARG A 95 9.47 4.25 6.08
CA ARG A 95 10.94 4.13 6.04
C ARG A 95 11.51 4.05 7.45
N HIS A 96 11.07 4.92 8.36
CA HIS A 96 11.47 4.88 9.77
C HIS A 96 11.08 3.56 10.44
N ALA A 97 9.81 3.14 10.30
CA ALA A 97 9.33 1.90 10.88
C ALA A 97 10.10 0.66 10.38
N TYR A 98 10.47 0.63 9.10
CA TYR A 98 11.30 -0.42 8.54
C TYR A 98 12.74 -0.38 9.07
N ALA A 99 13.32 0.82 9.21
CA ALA A 99 14.69 0.98 9.71
C ALA A 99 14.87 0.47 11.14
N GLU A 100 13.83 0.56 11.98
CA GLU A 100 13.84 0.01 13.34
C GLU A 100 13.91 -1.53 13.36
N ARG A 101 13.34 -2.19 12.34
CA ARG A 101 13.21 -3.66 12.29
C ARG A 101 13.40 -4.19 10.86
N PRO A 102 14.62 -4.10 10.30
CA PRO A 102 14.87 -4.52 8.93
C PRO A 102 14.77 -6.05 8.81
N VAL A 103 14.30 -6.50 7.65
CA VAL A 103 14.23 -7.91 7.28
C VAL A 103 15.12 -8.14 6.06
N SER A 104 15.93 -9.20 6.09
CA SER A 104 16.76 -9.56 4.93
C SER A 104 15.90 -9.98 3.75
N LEU A 105 16.34 -9.67 2.52
CA LEU A 105 15.62 -10.07 1.32
C LEU A 105 15.46 -11.60 1.21
N ALA A 106 16.47 -12.36 1.64
CA ALA A 106 16.45 -13.82 1.62
C ALA A 106 15.36 -14.37 2.55
N ASP A 107 15.24 -13.83 3.77
CA ASP A 107 14.21 -14.25 4.73
C ASP A 107 12.82 -13.87 4.27
N ALA A 108 12.65 -12.65 3.73
CA ALA A 108 11.38 -12.19 3.20
C ALA A 108 10.91 -13.05 2.02
N ARG A 109 11.82 -13.42 1.09
CA ARG A 109 11.52 -14.34 -0.03
C ARG A 109 11.04 -15.71 0.44
N ARG A 110 11.75 -16.30 1.41
CA ARG A 110 11.35 -17.59 2.00
C ARG A 110 9.96 -17.50 2.62
N ALA A 111 9.71 -16.49 3.46
CA ALA A 111 8.43 -16.30 4.11
C ALA A 111 7.29 -16.03 3.11
N HIS A 112 7.55 -15.28 2.04
CA HIS A 112 6.58 -15.03 0.97
C HIS A 112 6.22 -16.33 0.22
N ALA A 113 7.22 -17.11 -0.19
CA ALA A 113 7.00 -18.39 -0.89
C ALA A 113 6.16 -19.36 -0.04
N GLU A 114 6.43 -19.46 1.25
CA GLU A 114 5.64 -20.28 2.17
C GLU A 114 4.18 -19.78 2.28
N ARG A 115 3.96 -18.46 2.33
CA ARG A 115 2.60 -17.88 2.34
C ARG A 115 1.84 -18.22 1.07
N GLN A 116 2.48 -18.09 -0.09
CA GLN A 116 1.88 -18.41 -1.39
C GLN A 116 1.50 -19.88 -1.47
N ALA A 117 2.41 -20.80 -1.12
CA ALA A 117 2.14 -22.23 -1.08
C ALA A 117 0.95 -22.58 -0.17
N ARG A 118 0.81 -21.91 0.99
CA ARG A 118 -0.34 -22.09 1.89
C ARG A 118 -1.65 -21.56 1.30
N TRP A 119 -1.61 -20.43 0.59
CA TRP A 119 -2.79 -19.89 -0.08
C TRP A 119 -3.24 -20.82 -1.22
N GLU A 120 -2.32 -21.27 -2.07
CA GLU A 120 -2.62 -22.20 -3.15
C GLU A 120 -3.19 -23.52 -2.65
N SER A 121 -2.63 -24.07 -1.57
CA SER A 121 -3.13 -25.31 -0.95
C SER A 121 -4.56 -25.16 -0.44
N ARG A 122 -4.93 -23.97 0.06
CA ARG A 122 -6.31 -23.69 0.51
C ARG A 122 -7.25 -23.50 -0.66
N ARG A 123 -6.82 -22.81 -1.71
CA ARG A 123 -7.62 -22.58 -2.93
C ARG A 123 -7.97 -23.88 -3.66
N ARG A 124 -7.10 -24.90 -3.58
CA ARG A 124 -7.31 -26.21 -4.23
C ARG A 124 -8.17 -27.19 -3.43
N ARG A 125 -8.54 -26.85 -2.19
CA ARG A 125 -9.46 -27.64 -1.35
C ARG A 125 -10.89 -27.19 -1.58
#